data_AF-A0A0G4NK78-F1
#
_entry.id   AF-A0A0G4NK78-F1
#
_cell.length_a   1.000
_cell.length_b   1.000
_cell.length_c   1.000
_cell.angle_alpha   90.00
_cell.angle_beta   90.00
_cell.angle_gamma   90.00
#
_symmetry.space_group_name_H-M   'P 1'
#
loop_
_entity.id
_entity.type
_entity.pdbx_description
1 polymer ?
#
loop_
_entity_poly.entity_id
_entity_poly.type
_entity_poly.pdbx_seq_one_letter_code
_entity_poly.pdbx_strand_id
1 'polypeptide(L)' 'MRNGQYQPKEAFLRMKQDITNNNPQMWDLAAYRIPKEQEHFRTGNRWKIYPTYDFTHCLVDSME' A
#
# COMPACT_ATOMS: atom_id res chain seq x y z
N MET A 1 -6.54 3.95 8.76
CA MET A 1 -5.07 3.82 8.55
C MET A 1 -4.38 5.20 8.47
N ARG A 2 -4.69 6.07 7.49
CA ARG A 2 -4.07 7.41 7.35
C ARG A 2 -4.07 8.27 8.62
N ASN A 3 -5.16 8.27 9.38
CA ASN A 3 -5.28 9.06 10.61
C ASN A 3 -4.46 8.48 11.80
N GLY A 4 -3.86 7.29 11.64
CA GLY A 4 -3.07 6.62 12.69
C GLY A 4 -3.89 5.89 13.74
N GLN A 5 -5.12 5.49 13.41
CA GLN A 5 -6.01 4.73 14.30
C GLN A 5 -5.69 3.23 14.38
N TYR A 6 -4.69 2.75 13.64
CA TYR A 6 -4.32 1.33 13.56
C TYR A 6 -2.79 1.21 13.66
N GLN A 7 -2.31 0.15 14.30
CA GLN A 7 -0.89 -0.20 14.44
C GLN A 7 -0.34 -0.86 13.16
N PRO A 8 1.00 -0.95 13.03
CA PRO A 8 1.62 -1.72 11.96
C PRO A 8 1.09 -3.15 11.89
N LYS A 9 0.74 -3.61 10.69
CA LYS A 9 0.14 -4.93 10.40
C LYS A 9 -1.30 -5.16 10.91
N GLU A 10 -1.95 -4.20 11.56
CA GLU A 10 -3.37 -4.36 11.95
C GLU A 10 -4.34 -4.19 10.79
N ALA A 11 -3.96 -3.39 9.78
CA ALA A 11 -4.83 -3.10 8.64
C ALA A 11 -4.02 -2.96 7.34
N PHE A 12 -4.64 -3.38 6.24
CA PHE A 12 -4.11 -3.31 4.88
C PHE A 12 -5.22 -2.84 3.94
N LEU A 13 -4.88 -1.98 2.98
CA LEU A 13 -5.75 -1.76 1.83
C LEU A 13 -5.37 -2.78 0.76
N ARG A 14 -6.34 -3.53 0.25
CA ARG A 14 -6.16 -4.49 -0.84
C ARG A 14 -6.97 -4.05 -2.06
N MET A 15 -6.43 -4.30 -3.24
CA MET A 15 -7.19 -4.19 -4.48
C MET A 15 -8.24 -5.30 -4.49
N LYS A 16 -9.46 -4.99 -4.94
CA LYS A 16 -10.50 -6.02 -5.13
C LYS A 16 -10.34 -6.60 -6.52
N GLN A 17 -9.79 -7.81 -6.60
CA GLN A 17 -9.45 -8.51 -7.83
C GLN A 17 -10.19 -9.87 -7.85
N ASP A 18 -9.49 -10.97 -8.15
CA ASP A 18 -10.04 -12.32 -8.23
C ASP A 18 -9.08 -13.32 -7.58
N ILE A 19 -9.42 -13.73 -6.36
CA ILE A 19 -8.65 -14.69 -5.57
C ILE A 19 -8.62 -16.12 -6.16
N THR A 20 -9.47 -16.42 -7.15
CA THR A 20 -9.53 -17.74 -7.81
C THR A 20 -8.72 -17.79 -9.10
N ASN A 21 -8.20 -16.65 -9.56
CA ASN A 21 -7.41 -16.58 -10.78
C ASN A 21 -6.13 -17.43 -10.68
N ASN A 22 -5.66 -18.03 -11.77
CA ASN A 22 -4.40 -18.79 -11.75
C ASN A 22 -3.14 -17.91 -11.64
N ASN A 23 -3.28 -16.58 -11.79
CA ASN A 23 -2.22 -15.62 -11.58
C ASN A 23 -2.24 -15.07 -10.14
N PRO A 24 -1.20 -15.33 -9.31
CA PRO A 24 -1.12 -14.80 -7.95
C PRO A 24 -1.16 -13.27 -7.86
N GLN A 25 -0.80 -12.56 -8.94
CA GLN A 25 -0.89 -11.09 -9.01
C GLN A 25 -2.33 -10.57 -9.09
N MET A 26 -3.32 -11.47 -9.19
CA MET A 26 -4.74 -11.15 -9.15
C MET A 26 -5.38 -11.49 -7.79
N TRP A 27 -4.60 -11.96 -6.81
CA TRP A 27 -5.12 -12.40 -5.50
C TRP A 27 -5.22 -11.26 -4.49
N ASP A 28 -6.03 -10.26 -4.84
CA ASP A 28 -6.28 -9.07 -4.02
C ASP A 28 -4.98 -8.47 -3.46
N LEU A 29 -4.09 -8.01 -4.35
CA LEU A 29 -2.79 -7.45 -3.97
C LEU A 29 -2.94 -6.32 -2.96
N ALA A 30 -2.01 -6.25 -2.01
CA ALA A 30 -1.98 -5.15 -1.06
C ALA A 30 -1.57 -3.86 -1.77
N ALA A 31 -2.37 -2.80 -1.66
CA ALA A 31 -2.10 -1.48 -2.22
C ALA A 31 -1.42 -0.54 -1.21
N TYR A 32 -1.85 -0.54 0.05
CA TYR A 32 -1.25 0.26 1.13
C TYR A 32 -1.04 -0.53 2.40
N ARG A 33 0.01 -0.15 3.14
CA ARG A 33 0.39 -0.76 4.43
C ARG A 33 0.70 0.33 5.46
N ILE A 34 0.66 -0.04 6.75
CA ILE A 34 1.18 0.76 7.86
C ILE A 34 2.57 0.21 8.20
N PRO A 35 3.68 0.93 7.91
CA PRO A 35 5.02 0.47 8.23
C PRO A 35 5.28 0.58 9.74
N LYS A 36 6.27 -0.19 10.21
CA LYS A 36 6.74 -0.09 11.60
C LYS A 36 7.43 1.24 11.88
N GLU A 37 8.26 1.69 10.95
CA GLU A 37 8.96 2.97 10.98
C GLU A 37 8.21 3.95 10.08
N GLN A 38 7.85 5.13 10.62
CA GLN A 38 6.96 6.08 9.92
C GLN A 38 7.70 7.27 9.29
N GLU A 39 8.97 7.49 9.63
CA GLU A 39 9.73 8.62 9.09
C GLU A 39 10.28 8.32 7.71
N HIS A 40 9.89 9.13 6.72
CA HIS A 40 10.40 9.03 5.37
C HIS A 40 11.31 10.22 5.05
N PHE A 41 12.52 9.95 4.54
CA PHE A 41 13.57 10.96 4.33
C PHE A 41 13.14 12.20 3.50
N ARG A 42 12.19 12.07 2.57
CA ARG A 42 11.70 13.22 1.76
C ARG A 42 10.46 13.91 2.32
N THR A 43 9.64 13.18 3.08
CA THR A 43 8.29 13.63 3.47
C THR A 43 8.08 13.69 4.97
N GLY A 44 9.13 13.38 5.75
CA GLY A 44 9.12 13.28 7.19
C GLY A 44 7.98 12.40 7.69
N ASN A 45 7.34 12.84 8.77
CA ASN A 45 6.24 12.14 9.45
C ASN A 45 4.85 12.48 8.90
N ARG A 46 4.75 13.05 7.69
CA ARG A 46 3.47 13.46 7.09
C ARG A 46 2.55 12.28 6.82
N TRP A 47 3.11 11.12 6.50
CA TRP A 47 2.37 9.94 6.06
C TRP A 47 2.54 8.79 7.06
N LYS A 48 1.40 8.24 7.50
CA LYS A 48 1.33 7.05 8.37
C LYS A 48 1.07 5.76 7.60
N ILE A 49 0.82 5.87 6.29
CA ILE A 49 0.58 4.76 5.38
C ILE A 49 1.41 4.95 4.13
N TYR A 50 1.91 3.84 3.59
CA TYR A 50 2.74 3.84 2.40
C TYR A 50 2.22 2.83 1.39
N PRO A 51 2.25 3.19 0.10
CA PRO A 51 1.80 2.30 -0.95
C PRO A 51 2.83 1.19 -1.21
N THR A 52 2.40 0.10 -1.83
CA THR A 52 3.26 -0.98 -2.32
C THR A 52 3.72 -0.70 -3.76
N TYR A 53 4.77 -1.41 -4.19
CA TYR A 53 5.29 -1.31 -5.56
C TYR A 53 4.20 -1.55 -6.61
N ASP A 54 3.44 -2.64 -6.48
CA ASP A 54 2.40 -3.02 -7.45
C ASP A 54 1.31 -1.94 -7.61
N PHE A 55 1.10 -1.12 -6.58
CA PHE A 55 0.18 0.01 -6.65
C PHE A 55 0.84 1.27 -7.20
N THR A 56 2.09 1.57 -6.82
CA THR A 56 2.73 2.82 -7.25
C THR A 56 3.24 2.77 -8.68
N HIS A 57 3.79 1.64 -9.12
CA HIS A 57 4.63 1.60 -10.31
C HIS A 57 3.85 2.05 -11.56
N CYS A 58 2.75 1.36 -11.87
CA CYS A 58 1.92 1.69 -13.03
C CYS A 58 1.24 3.08 -12.91
N LEU A 59 0.94 3.54 -11.70
CA LEU A 59 0.35 4.86 -11.50
C LEU A 59 1.36 5.97 -11.77
N VAL A 60 2.60 5.81 -11.31
CA VAL A 60 3.68 6.78 -11.57
C VAL A 60 4.02 6.79 -13.07
N ASP A 61 4.16 5.62 -13.70
CA ASP A 61 4.35 5.52 -15.15
C ASP A 61 3.24 6.20 -15.95
N SER A 62 2.00 6.19 -15.44
CA SER A 62 0.87 6.87 -16.09
C SER A 62 0.83 8.37 -15.85
N MET A 63 1.52 8.88 -14.83
CA MET A 63 1.55 10.30 -14.47
C MET A 63 2.74 11.05 -15.08
N GLU A 64 3.83 10.34 -15.37
CA GLU A 64 5.03 10.86 -16.07
C GLU A 64 4.89 10.78 -17.60
#